data_AF-A8Y0K8-F1
#
_entry.id   AF-A8Y0K8-F1
#
_cell.length_a   1.000
_cell.length_b   1.000
_cell.length_c   1.000
_cell.angle_alpha   90.00
_cell.angle_beta   90.00
_cell.angle_gamma   90.00
#
_symmetry.space_group_name_H-M   'P 1'
#
loop_
_entity.id
_entity.type
_entity.pdbx_description
1 polymer ?
#
loop_
_entity_poly.entity_id
_entity_poly.type
_entity_poly.pdbx_seq_one_letter_code
_entity_poly.pdbx_strand_id
1 'polypeptide(L)'
;MLFCFTTWPVAMILNQDNSLAHSVTGKRFGQCTIIFWWSCIIAHLAISINRYVSIVFPIKSYIWFTVPNTKYAIFCIWLIGFLVTIPYFWHDTCYVAFNAHTFQWTYAEDPCGQFLSLFDFIGGVILCSFAFTIDMLTLFRLREANNVIFHFFGSLIIGISTQTAAEATKRRKTEIRFFTQAFTQCIVFCICLLSFHIFTLLSDSVWWQFSMVTMIWILAHSLDGANTIIVLKSTKMMFQTFLTMISMANSIHTDEQIRKNIENEANRFQVDPFPLGLSCTVESSIQRAENYFLETCPLSYDPICDDPIFNKYQEFEYRCRFPVWSNTVLQINSSNFMDLIKMRDYYGRDWCMVVLFHSPSCPFSSRLAAHFNEIPKKFQNLISVAVDASDFTKSHRLNFRYGVSGTPTVLLWVNGIGVARMGIKDLSLESIKDLITSHTDLQEIREKNDETREDNIPERLFELGAKLEDVSVDVKENTIMNILYVLLCILVCTISESFKIEFRSFL
;
A
#
# COMPACT_ATOMS: atom_id res chain seq x y z
N MET A 1 -7.93 -8.29 21.78
CA MET A 1 -7.56 -7.28 20.77
C MET A 1 -6.16 -7.50 20.20
N LEU A 2 -5.09 -7.39 20.99
CA LEU A 2 -3.70 -7.51 20.49
C LEU A 2 -3.48 -8.80 19.67
N PHE A 3 -3.94 -9.95 20.16
CA PHE A 3 -3.91 -11.22 19.42
C PHE A 3 -4.56 -11.13 18.04
N CYS A 4 -5.76 -10.55 17.93
CA CYS A 4 -6.45 -10.38 16.65
C CYS A 4 -5.69 -9.47 15.67
N PHE A 5 -4.97 -8.47 16.19
CA PHE A 5 -4.15 -7.54 15.40
C PHE A 5 -2.76 -8.07 15.05
N THR A 6 -2.29 -9.15 15.68
CA THR A 6 -0.96 -9.71 15.41
C THR A 6 -1.04 -11.06 14.71
N THR A 7 -1.82 -12.01 15.21
CA THR A 7 -1.78 -13.40 14.72
C THR A 7 -2.53 -13.59 13.42
N TRP A 8 -3.67 -12.93 13.25
CA TRP A 8 -4.49 -13.05 12.04
C TRP A 8 -3.85 -12.34 10.83
N PRO A 9 -3.44 -11.07 10.92
CA PRO A 9 -2.64 -10.43 9.88
C PRO A 9 -1.37 -11.21 9.50
N VAL A 10 -0.61 -11.73 10.48
CA VAL A 10 0.58 -12.56 10.19
C VAL A 10 0.22 -13.81 9.38
N ALA A 11 -0.83 -14.54 9.77
CA ALA A 11 -1.26 -15.73 9.02
C ALA A 11 -1.70 -15.40 7.59
N MET A 12 -2.39 -14.27 7.38
CA MET A 12 -2.81 -13.82 6.06
C MET A 12 -1.64 -13.38 5.19
N ILE A 13 -0.68 -12.68 5.78
CA ILE A 13 0.53 -12.22 5.10
C ILE A 13 1.41 -13.41 4.68
N LEU A 14 1.53 -14.44 5.54
CA LEU A 14 2.31 -15.64 5.25
C LEU A 14 1.67 -16.53 4.18
N ASN A 15 0.34 -16.59 4.13
CA ASN A 15 -0.39 -17.39 3.14
C ASN A 15 -0.65 -16.64 1.81
N GLN A 16 -0.35 -15.34 1.73
CA GLN A 16 -0.44 -14.48 0.54
C GLN A 16 -1.78 -14.49 -0.21
N ASP A 17 -2.83 -14.99 0.43
CA ASP A 17 -4.10 -15.21 -0.23
C ASP A 17 -5.16 -14.24 0.31
N ASN A 18 -5.49 -13.23 -0.50
CA ASN A 18 -6.59 -12.32 -0.19
C ASN A 18 -7.96 -13.02 -0.26
N SER A 19 -8.05 -14.25 -0.79
CA SER A 19 -9.27 -15.06 -0.67
C SER A 19 -9.64 -15.30 0.80
N LEU A 20 -8.65 -15.43 1.70
CA LEU A 20 -8.89 -15.56 3.14
C LEU A 20 -9.45 -14.26 3.76
N ALA A 21 -9.12 -13.08 3.21
CA ALA A 21 -9.68 -11.80 3.66
C ALA A 21 -11.19 -11.74 3.42
N HIS A 22 -11.60 -12.16 2.22
CA HIS A 22 -13.01 -12.20 1.81
C HIS A 22 -13.74 -13.44 2.33
N SER A 23 -13.02 -14.45 2.82
CA SER A 23 -13.58 -15.64 3.44
C SER A 23 -14.38 -15.29 4.71
N VAL A 24 -15.31 -16.16 5.07
CA VAL A 24 -16.08 -16.06 6.32
C VAL A 24 -15.15 -15.97 7.52
N THR A 25 -14.03 -16.69 7.51
CA THR A 25 -13.04 -16.71 8.59
C THR A 25 -12.41 -15.34 8.84
N GLY A 26 -11.98 -14.63 7.78
CA GLY A 26 -11.41 -13.29 7.92
C GLY A 26 -12.40 -12.27 8.45
N LYS A 27 -13.65 -12.37 8.01
CA LYS A 27 -14.74 -11.52 8.51
C LYS A 27 -15.04 -11.80 10.00
N ARG A 28 -14.91 -13.05 10.47
CA ARG A 28 -15.03 -13.38 11.92
C ARG A 28 -13.93 -12.73 12.76
N PHE A 29 -12.69 -12.67 12.27
CA PHE A 29 -11.61 -11.99 12.98
C PHE A 29 -11.85 -10.48 13.08
N GLY A 30 -12.39 -9.86 12.02
CA GLY A 30 -12.87 -8.48 12.08
C GLY A 30 -13.95 -8.26 13.14
N GLN A 31 -14.97 -9.13 13.19
CA GLN A 31 -16.01 -9.06 14.23
C GLN A 31 -15.42 -9.14 15.65
N CYS A 32 -14.52 -10.09 15.90
CA CYS A 32 -13.83 -10.21 17.18
C CYS A 32 -13.09 -8.92 17.54
N THR A 33 -12.38 -8.33 16.58
CA THR A 33 -11.66 -7.06 16.77
C THR A 33 -12.60 -5.93 17.20
N ILE A 34 -13.76 -5.79 16.55
CA ILE A 34 -14.75 -4.75 16.87
C ILE A 34 -15.39 -4.96 18.25
N ILE A 35 -15.70 -6.21 18.64
CA ILE A 35 -16.20 -6.51 19.99
C ILE A 35 -15.19 -6.06 21.05
N PHE A 36 -13.90 -6.37 20.84
CA PHE A 36 -12.85 -5.97 21.77
C PHE A 36 -12.68 -4.45 21.83
N TRP A 37 -12.74 -3.76 20.70
CA TRP A 37 -12.67 -2.30 20.62
C TRP A 37 -13.76 -1.64 21.47
N TRP A 38 -15.02 -1.98 21.21
CA TRP A 38 -16.16 -1.41 21.93
C TRP A 38 -16.17 -1.79 23.41
N SER A 39 -15.80 -3.02 23.75
CA SER A 39 -15.69 -3.44 25.16
C SER A 39 -14.58 -2.67 25.89
N CYS A 40 -13.47 -2.37 25.20
CA CYS A 40 -12.33 -1.63 25.76
C CYS A 40 -12.70 -0.17 26.04
N ILE A 41 -13.27 0.55 25.09
CA ILE A 41 -13.60 1.97 25.27
C ILE A 41 -14.68 2.18 26.36
N ILE A 42 -15.66 1.28 26.45
CA ILE A 42 -16.68 1.33 27.51
C ILE A 42 -16.04 1.00 28.87
N ALA A 43 -15.10 0.06 28.94
CA ALA A 43 -14.36 -0.22 30.16
C ALA A 43 -13.55 1.00 30.64
N HIS A 44 -12.93 1.76 29.73
CA HIS A 44 -12.24 3.00 30.09
C HIS A 44 -13.18 4.04 30.69
N LEU A 45 -14.34 4.25 30.07
CA LEU A 45 -15.35 5.14 30.63
C LEU A 45 -15.80 4.68 32.03
N ALA A 46 -16.02 3.38 32.22
CA ALA A 46 -16.37 2.81 33.52
C ALA A 46 -15.27 3.02 34.58
N ILE A 47 -13.99 2.90 34.20
CA ILE A 47 -12.84 3.17 35.08
C ILE A 47 -12.81 4.66 35.48
N SER A 48 -13.01 5.59 34.54
CA SER A 48 -13.05 7.03 34.83
C SER A 48 -14.22 7.39 35.76
N ILE A 49 -15.41 6.79 35.56
CA ILE A 49 -16.56 6.95 36.46
C ILE A 49 -16.25 6.41 37.86
N ASN A 50 -15.73 5.19 37.96
CA ASN A 50 -15.38 4.56 39.23
C ASN A 50 -14.41 5.44 40.04
N ARG A 51 -13.41 6.01 39.36
CA ARG A 51 -12.44 6.92 39.98
C ARG A 51 -13.09 8.21 40.47
N TYR A 52 -13.90 8.84 39.62
CA TYR A 52 -14.62 10.06 39.98
C TYR A 52 -15.48 9.85 41.23
N VAL A 53 -16.30 8.79 41.25
CA VAL A 53 -17.17 8.48 42.40
C VAL A 53 -16.36 8.14 43.64
N SER A 54 -15.23 7.45 43.49
CA SER A 54 -14.35 7.12 44.63
C SER A 54 -13.72 8.35 45.28
N ILE A 55 -13.39 9.38 44.51
CA ILE A 55 -12.79 10.63 45.03
C ILE A 55 -13.86 11.58 45.55
N VAL A 56 -14.98 11.75 44.84
CA VAL A 56 -16.02 12.72 45.21
C VAL A 56 -16.96 12.16 46.28
N PHE A 57 -17.25 10.86 46.26
CA PHE A 57 -18.22 10.21 47.15
C PHE A 57 -17.66 8.92 47.78
N PRO A 58 -16.62 8.99 48.63
CA PRO A 58 -15.90 7.81 49.13
C PRO A 58 -16.78 6.83 49.94
N ILE A 59 -17.81 7.33 50.65
CA ILE A 59 -18.74 6.48 51.41
C ILE A 59 -19.68 5.72 50.46
N LYS A 60 -20.16 6.38 49.40
CA LYS A 60 -21.05 5.75 48.41
C LYS A 60 -20.29 4.78 47.52
N SER A 61 -19.04 5.08 47.17
CA SER A 61 -18.21 4.19 46.35
C SER A 61 -17.98 2.84 47.05
N TYR A 62 -17.74 2.85 48.37
CA TYR A 62 -17.59 1.63 49.17
C TYR A 62 -18.85 0.74 49.15
N ILE A 63 -20.04 1.34 49.06
CA ILE A 63 -21.31 0.62 49.02
C ILE A 63 -21.64 0.15 47.60
N TRP A 64 -21.34 0.95 46.59
CA TRP A 64 -21.73 0.68 45.20
C TRP A 64 -20.76 -0.26 44.48
N PHE A 65 -19.45 -0.10 44.67
CA PHE A 65 -18.42 -0.87 43.96
C PHE A 65 -17.95 -2.09 44.75
N THR A 66 -18.90 -2.97 45.06
CA THR A 66 -18.62 -4.28 45.65
C THR A 66 -18.19 -5.28 44.58
N VAL A 67 -17.50 -6.37 44.96
CA VAL A 67 -17.04 -7.40 44.02
C VAL A 67 -18.18 -7.98 43.15
N PRO A 68 -19.38 -8.30 43.68
CA PRO A 68 -20.50 -8.76 42.85
C PRO A 68 -20.96 -7.71 41.83
N ASN A 69 -21.06 -6.44 42.24
CA ASN A 69 -21.47 -5.35 41.36
C ASN A 69 -20.43 -5.09 40.25
N THR A 70 -19.14 -5.19 40.57
CA THR A 70 -18.07 -5.08 39.57
C THR A 70 -18.12 -6.23 38.56
N LYS A 71 -18.40 -7.46 39.00
CA LYS A 71 -18.61 -8.60 38.07
C LYS A 71 -19.80 -8.36 37.15
N TYR A 72 -20.92 -7.86 37.70
CA TYR A 72 -22.09 -7.49 36.91
C TYR A 72 -21.79 -6.37 35.90
N ALA A 73 -21.05 -5.34 36.31
CA ALA A 73 -20.62 -4.26 35.42
C ALA A 73 -19.74 -4.77 34.26
N ILE A 74 -18.78 -5.66 34.55
CA ILE A 74 -17.95 -6.31 33.52
C ILE A 74 -18.83 -7.09 32.54
N PHE A 75 -19.79 -7.87 33.03
CA PHE A 75 -20.73 -8.60 32.17
C PHE A 75 -21.52 -7.65 31.26
N CYS A 76 -22.05 -6.53 31.79
CA CYS A 76 -22.75 -5.53 31.00
C CYS A 76 -21.86 -4.89 29.93
N ILE A 77 -20.59 -4.62 30.22
CA ILE A 77 -19.63 -4.06 29.26
C ILE A 77 -19.48 -5.00 28.04
N TRP A 78 -19.26 -6.29 28.29
CA TRP A 78 -19.14 -7.27 27.22
C TRP A 78 -20.46 -7.47 26.46
N LEU A 79 -21.60 -7.46 27.16
CA LEU A 79 -22.91 -7.56 26.54
C LEU A 79 -23.15 -6.38 25.57
N ILE A 80 -22.87 -5.15 26.00
CA ILE A 80 -23.01 -3.96 25.14
C ILE A 80 -22.04 -4.05 23.96
N GLY A 81 -20.77 -4.40 24.18
CA GLY A 81 -19.80 -4.58 23.09
C GLY A 81 -20.24 -5.60 22.05
N PHE A 82 -20.84 -6.71 22.49
CA PHE A 82 -21.42 -7.71 21.60
C PHE A 82 -22.63 -7.17 20.82
N LEU A 83 -23.58 -6.51 21.50
CA LEU A 83 -24.78 -5.95 20.87
C LEU A 83 -24.44 -4.93 19.78
N VAL A 84 -23.46 -4.06 20.04
CA VAL A 84 -22.99 -3.07 19.06
C VAL A 84 -22.34 -3.73 17.83
N THR A 85 -21.81 -4.94 17.98
CA THR A 85 -21.17 -5.66 16.86
C THR A 85 -22.15 -6.47 16.00
N ILE A 86 -23.43 -6.58 16.39
CA ILE A 86 -24.45 -7.35 15.63
C ILE A 86 -24.50 -6.97 14.13
N PRO A 87 -24.44 -5.68 13.72
CA PRO A 87 -24.43 -5.32 12.30
C PRO A 87 -23.28 -5.94 11.49
N TYR A 88 -22.14 -6.22 12.13
CA TYR A 88 -20.98 -6.82 11.47
C TYR A 88 -21.17 -8.32 11.17
N PHE A 89 -22.30 -8.93 11.59
CA PHE A 89 -22.66 -10.30 11.26
C PHE A 89 -23.25 -10.44 9.85
N TRP A 90 -23.63 -9.35 9.17
CA TRP A 90 -24.01 -9.39 7.75
C TRP A 90 -22.76 -9.47 6.86
N HIS A 91 -22.23 -10.69 6.74
CA HIS A 91 -20.96 -11.02 6.09
C HIS A 91 -20.80 -10.45 4.66
N ASP A 92 -21.89 -10.23 3.93
CA ASP A 92 -21.84 -9.86 2.51
C ASP A 92 -21.70 -8.35 2.31
N THR A 93 -22.19 -7.53 3.23
CA THR A 93 -22.32 -6.07 3.06
C THR A 93 -21.76 -5.25 4.23
N CYS A 94 -21.66 -5.84 5.41
CA CYS A 94 -21.30 -5.16 6.65
C CYS A 94 -20.16 -5.93 7.32
N TYR A 95 -18.92 -5.69 6.90
CA TYR A 95 -17.77 -6.36 7.49
C TYR A 95 -16.56 -5.44 7.59
N VAL A 96 -15.65 -5.84 8.48
CA VAL A 96 -14.29 -5.31 8.57
C VAL A 96 -13.35 -6.48 8.35
N ALA A 97 -12.36 -6.33 7.50
CA ALA A 97 -11.40 -7.37 7.20
C ALA A 97 -10.00 -6.77 7.03
N PHE A 98 -8.98 -7.59 7.29
CA PHE A 98 -7.60 -7.20 7.03
C PHE A 98 -7.26 -7.43 5.56
N ASN A 99 -6.73 -6.41 4.88
CA ASN A 99 -6.27 -6.52 3.51
C ASN A 99 -4.76 -6.80 3.50
N ALA A 100 -4.36 -7.96 2.99
CA ALA A 100 -2.97 -8.40 3.01
C ALA A 100 -2.06 -7.59 2.05
N HIS A 101 -2.62 -6.95 1.02
CA HIS A 101 -1.84 -6.15 0.07
C HIS A 101 -1.53 -4.74 0.59
N THR A 102 -2.46 -4.15 1.33
CA THR A 102 -2.32 -2.79 1.89
C THR A 102 -1.95 -2.79 3.37
N PHE A 103 -1.85 -3.97 3.99
CA PHE A 103 -1.52 -4.18 5.39
C PHE A 103 -2.40 -3.38 6.36
N GLN A 104 -3.67 -3.16 6.00
CA GLN A 104 -4.62 -2.35 6.78
C GLN A 104 -5.94 -3.09 6.98
N TRP A 105 -6.63 -2.74 8.07
CA TRP A 105 -8.00 -3.14 8.29
C TRP A 105 -8.92 -2.19 7.52
N THR A 106 -9.82 -2.73 6.71
CA THR A 106 -10.73 -1.95 5.87
C THR A 106 -12.17 -2.38 6.12
N TYR A 107 -13.08 -1.40 6.11
CA TYR A 107 -14.52 -1.63 6.10
C TYR A 107 -14.97 -2.04 4.69
N ALA A 108 -16.11 -2.71 4.59
CA ALA A 108 -16.76 -2.97 3.31
C ALA A 108 -17.05 -1.66 2.54
N GLU A 109 -16.91 -1.69 1.22
CA GLU A 109 -17.17 -0.52 0.36
C GLU A 109 -18.67 -0.19 0.25
N ASP A 110 -19.52 -1.15 0.58
CA ASP A 110 -20.97 -1.00 0.62
C ASP A 110 -21.44 0.13 1.56
N PRO A 111 -22.64 0.69 1.32
CA PRO A 111 -23.22 1.73 2.19
C PRO A 111 -23.27 1.33 3.67
N CYS A 112 -23.44 0.04 3.97
CA CYS A 112 -23.40 -0.46 5.34
C CYS A 112 -22.01 -0.34 5.98
N GLY A 113 -20.95 -0.73 5.25
CA GLY A 113 -19.58 -0.60 5.74
C GLY A 113 -19.18 0.86 5.96
N GLN A 114 -19.62 1.76 5.08
CA GLN A 114 -19.40 3.21 5.24
C GLN A 114 -20.12 3.77 6.48
N PHE A 115 -21.38 3.37 6.69
CA PHE A 115 -22.13 3.74 7.89
C PHE A 115 -21.44 3.25 9.17
N LEU A 116 -20.96 2.00 9.18
CA LEU A 116 -20.27 1.40 10.32
C LEU A 116 -18.94 2.07 10.62
N SER A 117 -18.16 2.41 9.59
CA SER A 117 -16.92 3.19 9.74
C SER A 117 -17.18 4.55 10.40
N LEU A 118 -18.25 5.24 9.98
CA LEU A 118 -18.66 6.52 10.56
C LEU A 118 -19.17 6.35 12.00
N PHE A 119 -19.97 5.31 12.25
CA PHE A 119 -20.52 5.00 13.57
C PHE A 119 -19.40 4.70 14.59
N ASP A 120 -18.42 3.90 14.21
CA ASP A 120 -17.27 3.57 15.06
C ASP A 120 -16.41 4.81 15.36
N PHE A 121 -16.20 5.68 14.36
CA PHE A 121 -15.47 6.93 14.55
C PHE A 121 -16.21 7.89 15.51
N ILE A 122 -17.47 8.21 15.20
CA ILE A 122 -18.25 9.17 15.99
C ILE A 122 -18.49 8.63 17.40
N GLY A 123 -18.88 7.36 17.51
CA GLY A 123 -19.10 6.70 18.79
C GLY A 123 -17.83 6.66 19.64
N GLY A 124 -16.68 6.36 19.03
CA GLY A 124 -15.37 6.42 19.66
C GLY A 124 -15.05 7.81 20.22
N VAL A 125 -15.17 8.84 19.38
CA VAL A 125 -14.91 10.24 19.78
C VAL A 125 -15.82 10.68 20.92
N ILE A 126 -17.11 10.34 20.87
CA ILE A 126 -18.08 10.70 21.93
C ILE A 126 -17.66 10.06 23.26
N LEU A 127 -17.43 8.74 23.29
CA LEU A 127 -17.09 8.03 24.52
C LEU A 127 -15.75 8.49 25.10
N CYS A 128 -14.73 8.70 24.26
CA CYS A 128 -13.45 9.27 24.69
C CYS A 128 -13.61 10.68 25.26
N SER A 129 -14.44 11.53 24.65
CA SER A 129 -14.70 12.89 25.13
C SER A 129 -15.37 12.88 26.51
N PHE A 130 -16.36 12.00 26.72
CA PHE A 130 -16.99 11.83 28.04
C PHE A 130 -15.99 11.36 29.10
N ALA A 131 -15.17 10.34 28.78
CA ALA A 131 -14.15 9.85 29.70
C ALA A 131 -13.16 10.95 30.09
N PHE A 132 -12.66 11.70 29.10
CA PHE A 132 -11.75 12.83 29.32
C PHE A 132 -12.37 13.92 30.22
N THR A 133 -13.63 14.29 29.98
CA THR A 133 -14.32 15.29 30.80
C THR A 133 -14.47 14.81 32.25
N ILE A 134 -14.83 13.54 32.47
CA ILE A 134 -14.93 12.96 33.82
C ILE A 134 -13.57 12.95 34.52
N ASP A 135 -12.51 12.57 33.81
CA ASP A 135 -11.15 12.59 34.36
C ASP A 135 -10.68 14.02 34.71
N MET A 136 -11.03 15.03 33.92
CA MET A 136 -10.77 16.44 34.22
C MET A 136 -11.55 16.94 35.45
N LEU A 137 -12.83 16.58 35.56
CA LEU A 137 -13.62 16.88 36.75
C LEU A 137 -13.05 16.21 38.00
N THR A 138 -12.59 14.97 37.86
CA THR A 138 -11.93 14.22 38.93
C THR A 138 -10.67 14.93 39.42
N LEU A 139 -9.81 15.40 38.50
CA LEU A 139 -8.63 16.20 38.85
C LEU A 139 -8.97 17.48 39.59
N PHE A 140 -9.96 18.21 39.09
CA PHE A 140 -10.34 19.49 39.68
C PHE A 140 -10.76 19.29 41.14
N ARG A 141 -11.61 18.30 41.40
CA ARG A 141 -12.07 17.96 42.76
C ARG A 141 -10.93 17.45 43.64
N LEU A 142 -10.01 16.66 43.08
CA LEU A 142 -8.82 16.21 43.81
C LEU A 142 -7.92 17.39 44.23
N ARG A 143 -7.74 18.40 43.36
CA ARG A 143 -6.97 19.62 43.67
C ARG A 143 -7.68 20.48 44.71
N GLU A 144 -8.99 20.65 44.60
CA GLU A 144 -9.82 21.39 45.55
C GLU A 144 -9.74 20.78 46.95
N ALA A 145 -9.96 19.47 47.08
CA ALA A 145 -9.86 18.75 48.35
C ALA A 145 -8.45 18.87 48.95
N ASN A 146 -7.40 18.82 48.12
CA ASN A 146 -6.02 18.98 48.56
C ASN A 146 -5.71 20.41 49.05
N ASN A 147 -6.23 21.45 48.41
CA ASN A 147 -6.03 22.82 48.83
C ASN A 147 -6.72 23.10 50.18
N VAL A 148 -7.92 22.55 50.38
CA VAL A 148 -8.66 22.64 51.66
C VAL A 148 -7.91 21.92 52.78
N ILE A 149 -7.45 20.69 52.54
CA ILE A 149 -6.66 19.92 53.52
C ILE A 149 -5.34 20.65 53.85
N PHE A 150 -4.62 21.16 52.86
CA PHE A 150 -3.39 21.92 53.08
C PHE A 150 -3.63 23.19 53.91
N HIS A 151 -4.73 23.90 53.67
CA HIS A 151 -5.09 25.10 54.44
C HIS A 151 -5.52 24.75 55.88
N PHE A 152 -6.31 23.69 56.07
CA PHE A 152 -6.81 23.27 57.37
C PHE A 152 -5.71 22.66 58.26
N PHE A 153 -4.86 21.80 57.68
CA PHE A 153 -3.76 21.15 58.40
C PHE A 153 -2.49 21.98 58.44
N GLY A 154 -2.27 22.92 57.51
CA GLY A 154 -1.15 23.86 57.53
C GLY A 154 -1.12 24.74 58.78
N SER A 155 -2.30 25.08 59.33
CA SER A 155 -2.43 25.74 60.64
C SER A 155 -2.31 24.79 61.84
N LEU A 156 -2.34 23.46 61.63
CA LEU A 156 -2.37 22.42 62.67
C LEU A 156 -1.15 21.47 62.60
N ILE A 157 -0.02 21.91 62.02
CA ILE A 157 1.21 21.09 61.89
C ILE A 157 1.97 20.94 63.23
N ILE A 158 1.55 21.58 64.33
CA ILE A 158 2.26 21.46 65.61
C ILE A 158 2.01 20.09 66.31
N GLY A 159 1.08 19.23 65.85
CA GLY A 159 0.66 18.08 66.68
C GLY A 159 0.27 16.74 66.04
N ILE A 160 0.48 16.48 64.74
CA ILE A 160 0.07 15.18 64.14
C ILE A 160 1.26 14.26 63.89
N SER A 161 1.11 12.99 64.25
CA SER A 161 2.15 11.96 64.09
C SER A 161 2.64 11.83 62.65
N THR A 162 3.96 11.75 62.49
CA THR A 162 4.68 11.69 61.19
C THR A 162 4.28 10.49 60.33
N GLN A 163 3.81 9.40 60.94
CA GLN A 163 3.35 8.19 60.23
C GLN A 163 2.04 8.41 59.44
N THR A 164 1.03 9.03 60.05
CA THR A 164 -0.26 9.30 59.37
C THR A 164 -0.12 10.26 58.19
N ALA A 165 0.76 11.26 58.28
CA ALA A 165 1.03 12.19 57.19
C ALA A 165 1.81 11.53 56.02
N ALA A 166 2.72 10.61 56.35
CA ALA A 166 3.48 9.84 55.35
C ALA A 166 2.58 8.87 54.56
N GLU A 167 1.64 8.19 55.23
CA GLU A 167 0.68 7.29 54.59
C GLU A 167 -0.32 8.03 53.68
N ALA A 168 -0.84 9.18 54.12
CA ALA A 168 -1.70 10.03 53.29
C ALA A 168 -0.97 10.54 52.03
N THR A 169 0.30 10.94 52.18
CA THR A 169 1.14 11.38 51.05
C THR A 169 1.44 10.24 50.08
N LYS A 170 1.63 9.01 50.59
CA LYS A 170 1.84 7.81 49.76
C LYS A 170 0.59 7.44 48.96
N ARG A 171 -0.60 7.44 49.60
CA ARG A 171 -1.89 7.24 48.90
C ARG A 171 -2.08 8.29 47.81
N ARG A 172 -1.84 9.57 48.10
CA ARG A 172 -1.92 10.67 47.12
C ARG A 172 -1.00 10.49 45.92
N LYS A 173 0.27 10.11 46.13
CA LYS A 173 1.21 9.85 45.01
C LYS A 173 0.73 8.70 44.13
N THR A 174 0.10 7.70 44.73
CA THR A 174 -0.46 6.54 44.02
C THR A 174 -1.69 6.95 43.21
N GLU A 175 -2.56 7.78 43.76
CA GLU A 175 -3.75 8.32 43.06
C GLU A 175 -3.38 9.23 41.87
N ILE A 176 -2.39 10.13 42.03
CA ILE A 176 -1.88 10.97 40.93
C ILE A 176 -1.29 10.10 39.82
N ARG A 177 -0.58 9.04 40.17
CA ARG A 177 -0.02 8.07 39.22
C ARG A 177 -1.11 7.37 38.40
N PHE A 178 -2.14 6.85 39.06
CA PHE A 178 -3.30 6.28 38.37
C PHE A 178 -4.02 7.30 37.49
N PHE A 179 -4.10 8.56 37.93
CA PHE A 179 -4.61 9.64 37.09
C PHE A 179 -3.78 9.82 35.82
N THR A 180 -2.46 10.01 35.95
CA THR A 180 -1.54 10.18 34.82
C THR A 180 -1.66 9.02 33.84
N GLN A 181 -1.78 7.79 34.34
CA GLN A 181 -2.01 6.59 33.52
C GLN A 181 -3.25 6.73 32.63
N ALA A 182 -4.42 7.03 33.21
CA ALA A 182 -5.67 7.12 32.45
C ALA A 182 -5.65 8.29 31.46
N PHE A 183 -5.05 9.42 31.84
CA PHE A 183 -4.93 10.57 30.96
C PHE A 183 -4.05 10.26 29.73
N THR A 184 -2.89 9.64 29.95
CA THR A 184 -2.02 9.18 28.86
C THR A 184 -2.75 8.19 27.96
N GLN A 185 -3.55 7.29 28.54
CA GLN A 185 -4.34 6.33 27.77
C GLN A 185 -5.43 6.99 26.92
N CYS A 186 -6.15 7.98 27.44
CA CYS A 186 -7.13 8.75 26.66
C CYS A 186 -6.46 9.44 25.45
N ILE A 187 -5.26 10.01 25.62
CA ILE A 187 -4.51 10.61 24.50
C ILE A 187 -4.17 9.56 23.44
N VAL A 188 -3.71 8.38 23.85
CA VAL A 188 -3.39 7.28 22.92
C VAL A 188 -4.62 6.85 22.11
N PHE A 189 -5.80 6.74 22.73
CA PHE A 189 -7.04 6.44 22.01
C PHE A 189 -7.44 7.52 21.00
N CYS A 190 -7.31 8.80 21.38
CA CYS A 190 -7.54 9.90 20.44
C CYS A 190 -6.60 9.83 19.23
N ILE A 191 -5.32 9.51 19.44
CA ILE A 191 -4.35 9.33 18.36
C ILE A 191 -4.76 8.16 17.46
N CYS A 192 -5.22 7.03 18.01
CA CYS A 192 -5.68 5.87 17.22
C CYS A 192 -6.91 6.18 16.35
N LEU A 193 -7.87 6.92 16.91
CA LEU A 193 -9.07 7.36 16.18
C LEU A 193 -8.71 8.31 15.03
N LEU A 194 -7.83 9.28 15.29
CA LEU A 194 -7.36 10.21 14.27
C LEU A 194 -6.51 9.50 13.21
N SER A 195 -5.69 8.53 13.61
CA SER A 195 -4.81 7.83 12.68
C SER A 195 -5.56 6.98 11.67
N PHE A 196 -6.64 6.32 12.11
CA PHE A 196 -7.45 5.47 11.25
C PHE A 196 -8.30 6.28 10.25
N HIS A 197 -8.91 7.39 10.70
CA HIS A 197 -9.93 8.10 9.91
C HIS A 197 -9.45 9.41 9.25
N ILE A 198 -8.45 10.08 9.81
CA ILE A 198 -7.98 11.39 9.33
C ILE A 198 -6.61 11.28 8.67
N PHE A 199 -5.64 10.64 9.33
CA PHE A 199 -4.27 10.61 8.81
C PHE A 199 -4.12 9.75 7.56
N THR A 200 -4.99 8.75 7.37
CA THR A 200 -5.07 7.97 6.13
C THR A 200 -5.38 8.82 4.90
N LEU A 201 -6.06 9.97 5.05
CA LEU A 201 -6.39 10.90 3.96
C LEU A 201 -5.19 11.74 3.49
N LEU A 202 -4.06 11.72 4.22
CA LEU A 202 -2.90 12.57 3.92
C LEU A 202 -1.94 11.96 2.89
N SER A 203 -1.97 10.63 2.69
CA SER A 203 -1.14 9.96 1.70
C SER A 203 -1.66 8.56 1.38
N ASP A 204 -1.66 8.22 0.09
CA ASP A 204 -2.00 6.88 -0.41
C ASP A 204 -0.82 5.90 -0.38
N SER A 205 0.33 6.31 0.17
CA SER A 205 1.48 5.43 0.30
C SER A 205 1.15 4.24 1.20
N VAL A 206 1.40 3.03 0.72
CA VAL A 206 1.20 1.78 1.49
C VAL A 206 1.94 1.84 2.83
N TRP A 207 3.14 2.43 2.86
CA TRP A 207 3.94 2.62 4.07
C TRP A 207 3.28 3.58 5.07
N TRP A 208 2.65 4.63 4.55
CA TRP A 208 1.93 5.60 5.36
C TRP A 208 0.65 4.99 5.93
N GLN A 209 -0.16 4.35 5.09
CA GLN A 209 -1.41 3.71 5.51
C GLN A 209 -1.16 2.59 6.53
N PHE A 210 -0.17 1.74 6.29
CA PHE A 210 0.27 0.72 7.24
C PHE A 210 0.67 1.32 8.60
N SER A 211 1.47 2.38 8.58
CA SER A 211 1.91 3.08 9.79
C SER A 211 0.71 3.64 10.57
N MET A 212 -0.23 4.29 9.88
CA MET A 212 -1.35 5.00 10.51
C MET A 212 -2.45 4.05 11.02
N VAL A 213 -2.74 2.98 10.29
CA VAL A 213 -3.88 2.08 10.59
C VAL A 213 -3.47 0.89 11.45
N THR A 214 -2.32 0.28 11.18
CA THR A 214 -1.98 -1.02 11.77
C THR A 214 -0.88 -0.87 12.83
N MET A 215 0.19 -0.16 12.52
CA MET A 215 1.32 -0.02 13.45
C MET A 215 0.96 0.82 14.69
N ILE A 216 0.32 1.98 14.50
CA ILE A 216 -0.11 2.83 15.64
C ILE A 216 -1.05 2.07 16.57
N TRP A 217 -1.97 1.27 16.03
CA TRP A 217 -2.93 0.49 16.81
C TRP A 217 -2.26 -0.65 17.58
N ILE A 218 -1.32 -1.38 16.96
CA ILE A 218 -0.52 -2.40 17.64
C ILE A 218 0.30 -1.77 18.78
N LEU A 219 0.96 -0.63 18.52
CA LEU A 219 1.74 0.09 19.52
C LEU A 219 0.87 0.61 20.66
N ALA A 220 -0.32 1.15 20.37
CA ALA A 220 -1.25 1.65 21.37
C ALA A 220 -1.68 0.56 22.36
N HIS A 221 -2.03 -0.63 21.87
CA HIS A 221 -2.39 -1.75 22.74
C HIS A 221 -1.20 -2.35 23.51
N SER A 222 0.00 -2.25 22.94
CA SER A 222 1.25 -2.63 23.63
C SER A 222 1.59 -1.65 24.75
N LEU A 223 1.35 -0.36 24.51
CA LEU A 223 1.57 0.72 25.45
C LEU A 223 0.57 0.71 26.59
N ASP A 224 -0.65 0.23 26.39
CA ASP A 224 -1.62 0.10 27.49
C ASP A 224 -1.08 -0.80 28.62
N GLY A 225 -0.56 -1.98 28.26
CA GLY A 225 0.13 -2.87 29.21
C GLY A 225 1.36 -2.22 29.84
N ALA A 226 2.19 -1.55 29.03
CA ALA A 226 3.39 -0.87 29.49
C ALA A 226 3.08 0.33 30.41
N ASN A 227 2.02 1.10 30.17
CA ASN A 227 1.64 2.28 30.93
C ASN A 227 1.30 1.92 32.38
N THR A 228 0.61 0.79 32.61
CA THR A 228 0.41 0.23 33.95
C THR A 228 1.73 0.05 34.71
N ILE A 229 2.77 -0.39 34.01
CA ILE A 229 4.07 -0.77 34.59
C ILE A 229 5.03 0.43 34.68
N ILE A 230 5.02 1.34 33.70
CA ILE A 230 5.78 2.60 33.69
C ILE A 230 5.34 3.52 34.83
N VAL A 231 4.04 3.52 35.14
CA VAL A 231 3.49 4.25 36.28
C VAL A 231 3.91 3.61 37.63
N LEU A 232 4.24 2.31 37.61
CA LEU A 232 4.81 1.57 38.74
C LEU A 232 6.36 1.65 38.83
N LYS A 233 7.12 1.85 37.74
CA LYS A 233 8.62 1.81 37.72
C LYS A 233 9.26 2.80 36.72
N SER A 234 10.39 3.41 37.10
CA SER A 234 11.00 4.56 36.39
C SER A 234 11.75 4.23 35.07
N THR A 235 11.22 4.78 33.97
CA THR A 235 11.81 5.52 32.81
C THR A 235 13.26 5.35 32.28
N LYS A 236 14.14 4.48 32.79
CA LYS A 236 15.54 4.44 32.30
C LYS A 236 15.80 3.56 31.06
N MET A 237 14.98 2.55 30.79
CA MET A 237 15.31 1.53 29.78
C MET A 237 14.87 1.89 28.34
N MET A 238 13.84 2.72 28.15
CA MET A 238 13.34 3.10 26.82
C MET A 238 14.26 4.05 26.03
N PHE A 239 15.09 4.84 26.72
CA PHE A 239 15.98 5.82 26.08
C PHE A 239 17.11 5.15 25.27
N GLN A 240 17.50 3.93 25.65
CA GLN A 240 18.57 3.18 24.97
C GLN A 240 18.12 2.50 23.66
N THR A 241 16.84 2.14 23.54
CA THR A 241 16.29 1.46 22.35
C THR A 241 16.00 2.45 21.21
N PHE A 242 15.72 3.71 21.53
CA PHE A 242 15.49 4.76 20.53
C PHE A 242 16.79 5.26 19.87
N LEU A 243 17.90 5.27 20.63
CA LEU A 243 19.21 5.72 20.15
C LEU A 243 19.87 4.76 19.14
N THR A 244 19.51 3.48 19.15
CA THR A 244 20.05 2.45 18.25
C THR A 244 19.40 2.44 16.86
N MET A 245 18.21 3.03 16.71
CA MET A 245 17.50 3.14 15.43
C MET A 245 18.02 4.29 14.55
N ILE A 246 18.52 5.36 15.17
CA ILE A 246 19.04 6.56 14.47
C ILE A 246 20.42 6.28 13.83
N SER A 247 21.20 5.32 14.35
CA SER A 247 22.52 4.97 13.80
C SER A 247 22.48 4.19 12.48
N MET A 248 21.34 3.62 12.08
CA MET A 248 21.22 2.80 10.87
C MET A 248 20.86 3.60 9.60
N ALA A 249 20.35 4.83 9.74
CA ALA A 249 19.83 5.62 8.62
C ALA A 249 20.92 6.40 7.83
N ASN A 250 22.14 6.53 8.35
CA ASN A 250 23.17 7.41 7.78
C ASN A 250 24.16 6.70 6.83
N SER A 251 23.92 5.45 6.41
CA SER A 251 24.89 4.64 5.66
C SER A 251 24.64 4.49 4.15
N ILE A 252 23.63 5.13 3.56
CA ILE A 252 23.15 4.77 2.20
C ILE A 252 23.51 5.81 1.10
N HIS A 253 24.07 6.97 1.43
CA HIS A 253 24.02 8.12 0.51
C HIS A 253 25.27 8.48 -0.33
N THR A 254 26.19 7.55 -0.60
CA THR A 254 27.39 7.88 -1.41
C THR A 254 27.78 6.76 -2.39
N ASP A 255 27.12 6.67 -3.55
CA ASP A 255 27.69 5.92 -4.69
C ASP A 255 27.17 6.30 -6.11
N GLU A 256 26.46 7.43 -6.29
CA GLU A 256 25.75 7.70 -7.55
C GLU A 256 26.42 8.72 -8.50
N GLN A 257 27.66 9.15 -8.24
CA GLN A 257 28.22 10.33 -8.94
C GLN A 257 29.20 10.05 -10.12
N ILE A 258 29.64 8.80 -10.36
CA ILE A 258 30.80 8.56 -11.28
C ILE A 258 30.41 8.12 -12.71
N ARG A 259 29.14 7.80 -12.99
CA ARG A 259 28.76 7.02 -14.18
C ARG A 259 28.10 7.81 -15.34
N LYS A 260 28.55 9.03 -15.66
CA LYS A 260 27.85 9.90 -16.64
C LYS A 260 28.60 10.39 -17.90
N ASN A 261 29.83 9.95 -18.16
CA ASN A 261 30.66 10.57 -19.23
C ASN A 261 31.00 9.71 -20.47
N ILE A 262 30.30 8.59 -20.77
CA ILE A 262 30.69 7.70 -21.91
C ILE A 262 29.59 7.53 -23.00
N GLU A 263 28.39 8.10 -22.85
CA GLU A 263 27.21 7.69 -23.64
C GLU A 263 26.99 8.31 -25.04
N ASN A 264 27.85 9.18 -25.55
CA ASN A 264 27.48 10.01 -26.71
C ASN A 264 27.86 9.50 -28.11
N GLU A 265 28.57 8.38 -28.27
CA GLU A 265 28.93 7.87 -29.62
C GLU A 265 28.27 6.54 -30.01
N ALA A 266 27.61 5.83 -29.07
CA ALA A 266 27.11 4.48 -29.32
C ALA A 266 25.77 4.41 -30.08
N ASN A 267 25.02 5.50 -30.29
CA ASN A 267 23.57 5.49 -30.62
C ASN A 267 23.12 5.21 -32.08
N ARG A 268 23.80 4.37 -32.87
CA ARG A 268 23.30 3.91 -34.21
C ARG A 268 23.06 2.40 -34.33
N PHE A 269 21.85 1.98 -34.69
CA PHE A 269 21.54 0.57 -34.97
C PHE A 269 22.15 0.16 -36.31
N GLN A 270 22.86 -0.96 -36.36
CA GLN A 270 23.07 -1.69 -37.61
C GLN A 270 22.08 -2.84 -37.65
N VAL A 271 21.25 -2.86 -38.69
CA VAL A 271 20.28 -3.94 -38.95
C VAL A 271 20.49 -4.32 -40.40
N ASP A 272 20.96 -5.54 -40.64
CA ASP A 272 21.13 -6.09 -41.97
C ASP A 272 19.74 -6.36 -42.59
N PRO A 273 19.38 -5.73 -43.71
CA PRO A 273 18.03 -5.86 -44.27
C PRO A 273 17.76 -7.21 -44.94
N PHE A 274 18.73 -8.13 -45.02
CA PHE A 274 18.55 -9.45 -45.65
C PHE A 274 19.17 -10.57 -44.81
N PRO A 275 18.41 -11.62 -44.41
CA PRO A 275 19.04 -12.85 -43.95
C PRO A 275 19.85 -13.42 -45.12
N LEU A 276 21.10 -13.79 -44.87
CA LEU A 276 22.01 -14.40 -45.85
C LEU A 276 21.32 -15.52 -46.65
N GLY A 277 21.02 -15.27 -47.94
CA GLY A 277 20.57 -16.29 -48.88
C GLY A 277 19.88 -15.77 -50.16
N LEU A 278 20.69 -15.51 -51.20
CA LEU A 278 20.34 -15.26 -52.61
C LEU A 278 19.63 -13.94 -52.98
N SER A 279 20.36 -13.12 -53.74
CA SER A 279 19.94 -12.05 -54.66
C SER A 279 18.58 -11.39 -54.38
N CYS A 280 18.59 -10.12 -53.97
CA CYS A 280 17.48 -9.23 -54.22
C CYS A 280 17.29 -9.12 -55.74
N THR A 281 16.43 -9.95 -56.32
CA THR A 281 15.87 -9.66 -57.63
C THR A 281 15.01 -8.43 -57.41
N VAL A 282 15.49 -7.29 -57.89
CA VAL A 282 14.63 -6.13 -58.13
C VAL A 282 13.35 -6.67 -58.78
N GLU A 283 12.18 -6.46 -58.16
CA GLU A 283 10.91 -6.82 -58.78
C GLU A 283 10.95 -6.37 -60.23
N SER A 284 10.54 -7.25 -61.15
CA SER A 284 10.52 -6.89 -62.57
C SER A 284 9.73 -5.59 -62.72
N SER A 285 10.12 -4.71 -63.65
CA SER A 285 9.44 -3.43 -63.86
C SER A 285 7.93 -3.59 -64.09
N ILE A 286 7.51 -4.78 -64.53
CA ILE A 286 6.13 -5.22 -64.73
C ILE A 286 5.40 -5.39 -63.39
N GLN A 287 6.00 -6.07 -62.43
CA GLN A 287 5.38 -6.32 -61.11
C GLN A 287 5.26 -5.03 -60.28
N ARG A 288 6.24 -4.14 -60.40
CA ARG A 288 6.15 -2.78 -59.86
C ARG A 288 5.03 -1.97 -60.52
N ALA A 289 4.86 -2.10 -61.84
CA ALA A 289 3.76 -1.46 -62.56
C ALA A 289 2.39 -2.05 -62.16
N GLU A 290 2.30 -3.37 -61.93
CA GLU A 290 1.08 -4.01 -61.42
C GLU A 290 0.69 -3.47 -60.05
N ASN A 291 1.62 -3.37 -59.10
CA ASN A 291 1.38 -2.77 -57.78
C ASN A 291 0.94 -1.30 -57.90
N TYR A 292 1.49 -0.54 -58.86
CA TYR A 292 1.07 0.83 -59.15
C TYR A 292 -0.35 0.91 -59.76
N PHE A 293 -0.71 0.00 -60.67
CA PHE A 293 -2.02 -0.02 -61.31
C PHE A 293 -3.15 -0.56 -60.41
N LEU A 294 -2.82 -1.49 -59.51
CA LEU A 294 -3.77 -2.11 -58.58
C LEU A 294 -3.94 -1.33 -57.27
N GLU A 295 -3.20 -0.22 -57.09
CA GLU A 295 -3.12 0.53 -55.83
C GLU A 295 -2.73 -0.37 -54.61
N THR A 296 -1.97 -1.45 -54.85
CA THR A 296 -1.54 -2.41 -53.81
C THR A 296 -0.04 -2.30 -53.52
N CYS A 297 0.37 -2.32 -52.24
CA CYS A 297 1.79 -2.29 -51.88
C CYS A 297 2.47 -3.66 -52.02
N PRO A 298 3.74 -3.72 -52.45
CA PRO A 298 4.53 -4.95 -52.42
C PRO A 298 4.78 -5.40 -50.96
N LEU A 299 4.84 -6.71 -50.75
CA LEU A 299 5.15 -7.32 -49.44
C LEU A 299 6.63 -7.19 -49.05
N SER A 300 7.48 -6.74 -49.98
CA SER A 300 8.91 -6.44 -49.78
C SER A 300 9.19 -4.94 -49.88
N TYR A 301 10.21 -4.46 -49.16
CA TYR A 301 10.56 -3.04 -49.07
C TYR A 301 10.86 -2.38 -50.44
N ASP A 302 10.12 -1.31 -50.78
CA ASP A 302 10.42 -0.39 -51.89
C ASP A 302 10.45 1.08 -51.36
N PRO A 303 11.57 1.81 -51.51
CA PRO A 303 11.72 3.18 -51.01
C PRO A 303 10.84 4.23 -51.72
N ILE A 304 10.14 3.88 -52.80
CA ILE A 304 9.24 4.79 -53.54
C ILE A 304 7.80 4.76 -52.97
N CYS A 305 7.47 3.81 -52.10
CA CYS A 305 6.10 3.63 -51.60
C CYS A 305 5.66 4.61 -50.50
N ASP A 306 6.50 5.57 -50.07
CA ASP A 306 6.11 6.69 -49.18
C ASP A 306 5.29 7.79 -49.90
N ASP A 307 4.90 7.55 -51.15
CA ASP A 307 4.12 8.48 -51.95
C ASP A 307 2.67 8.57 -51.42
N PRO A 308 2.09 9.78 -51.19
CA PRO A 308 0.67 9.97 -50.85
C PRO A 308 -0.32 9.27 -51.80
N ILE A 309 0.15 8.87 -52.99
CA ILE A 309 -0.57 8.03 -53.95
C ILE A 309 -1.03 6.69 -53.35
N PHE A 310 -0.27 6.08 -52.43
CA PHE A 310 -0.55 4.75 -51.86
C PHE A 310 -1.34 4.77 -50.53
N ASN A 311 -1.70 5.96 -50.03
CA ASN A 311 -2.63 6.14 -48.90
C ASN A 311 -3.65 7.24 -49.25
N LYS A 312 -4.21 7.14 -50.46
CA LYS A 312 -5.12 8.13 -51.05
C LYS A 312 -6.37 8.40 -50.21
N TYR A 313 -6.79 7.43 -49.41
CA TYR A 313 -7.96 7.49 -48.54
C TYR A 313 -7.65 7.77 -47.06
N GLN A 314 -6.38 8.00 -46.70
CA GLN A 314 -5.94 8.21 -45.31
C GLN A 314 -6.41 7.09 -44.36
N GLU A 315 -6.24 5.84 -44.78
CA GLU A 315 -6.71 4.66 -44.02
C GLU A 315 -5.88 4.39 -42.75
N PHE A 316 -4.66 4.94 -42.68
CA PHE A 316 -3.76 4.85 -41.54
C PHE A 316 -2.92 6.13 -41.37
N GLU A 317 -2.49 6.41 -40.13
CA GLU A 317 -1.73 7.62 -39.76
C GLU A 317 -0.21 7.40 -39.82
N TYR A 318 0.26 6.20 -39.45
CA TYR A 318 1.68 5.84 -39.39
C TYR A 318 1.95 4.51 -40.10
N ARG A 319 3.10 4.39 -40.76
CA ARG A 319 3.54 3.15 -41.44
C ARG A 319 4.67 2.47 -40.69
N CYS A 320 4.53 1.19 -40.36
CA CYS A 320 5.51 0.43 -39.58
C CYS A 320 6.40 -0.42 -40.50
N ARG A 321 7.52 0.16 -40.96
CA ARG A 321 8.37 -0.38 -42.04
C ARG A 321 9.54 -1.23 -41.56
N PHE A 322 9.90 -1.10 -40.29
CA PHE A 322 11.05 -1.80 -39.72
C PHE A 322 10.73 -3.30 -39.54
N PRO A 323 11.46 -4.22 -40.20
CA PRO A 323 11.18 -5.64 -40.13
C PRO A 323 11.62 -6.19 -38.78
N VAL A 324 10.66 -6.42 -37.90
CA VAL A 324 10.89 -6.94 -36.55
C VAL A 324 9.74 -7.87 -36.17
N TRP A 325 10.08 -8.97 -35.51
CA TRP A 325 9.10 -9.95 -35.10
C TRP A 325 9.61 -10.72 -33.89
N SER A 326 8.75 -10.84 -32.89
CA SER A 326 9.02 -11.55 -31.65
C SER A 326 7.79 -12.31 -31.20
N ASN A 327 7.97 -13.49 -30.63
CA ASN A 327 6.86 -14.25 -30.03
C ASN A 327 6.56 -13.82 -28.59
N THR A 328 7.48 -13.05 -27.99
CA THR A 328 7.49 -12.66 -26.58
C THR A 328 7.66 -11.15 -26.43
N VAL A 329 7.22 -10.60 -25.30
CA VAL A 329 7.39 -9.19 -24.95
C VAL A 329 8.84 -8.88 -24.60
N LEU A 330 9.30 -7.70 -25.00
CA LEU A 330 10.61 -7.17 -24.67
C LEU A 330 10.53 -6.33 -23.38
N GLN A 331 11.09 -6.82 -22.28
CA GLN A 331 11.19 -6.05 -21.04
C GLN A 331 12.47 -5.20 -21.01
N ILE A 332 12.33 -3.93 -20.65
CA ILE A 332 13.45 -3.00 -20.56
C ILE A 332 13.24 -2.00 -19.41
N ASN A 333 14.33 -1.61 -18.75
CA ASN A 333 14.24 -0.63 -17.66
C ASN A 333 13.96 0.79 -18.19
N SER A 334 13.44 1.67 -17.32
CA SER A 334 13.08 3.05 -17.69
C SER A 334 14.25 3.89 -18.24
N SER A 335 15.49 3.65 -17.78
CA SER A 335 16.67 4.41 -18.22
C SER A 335 17.11 4.00 -19.62
N ASN A 336 17.25 2.69 -19.87
CA ASN A 336 17.63 2.10 -21.14
C ASN A 336 16.52 2.29 -22.18
N PHE A 337 15.25 2.35 -21.75
CA PHE A 337 14.13 2.74 -22.62
C PHE A 337 14.29 4.16 -23.18
N MET A 338 14.82 5.10 -22.39
CA MET A 338 15.10 6.46 -22.88
C MET A 338 16.20 6.49 -23.94
N ASP A 339 17.09 5.49 -23.97
CA ASP A 339 18.09 5.34 -25.01
C ASP A 339 17.52 4.61 -26.22
N LEU A 340 16.64 3.63 -25.98
CA LEU A 340 15.85 2.94 -27.01
C LEU A 340 15.11 3.92 -27.93
N ILE A 341 14.38 4.88 -27.37
CA ILE A 341 13.61 5.86 -28.16
C ILE A 341 14.48 6.84 -28.98
N LYS A 342 15.77 7.00 -28.62
CA LYS A 342 16.69 7.86 -29.38
C LYS A 342 17.27 7.14 -30.60
N MET A 343 17.17 5.83 -30.63
CA MET A 343 17.76 5.06 -31.71
C MET A 343 16.98 5.25 -33.02
N ARG A 344 17.71 5.13 -34.12
CA ARG A 344 17.21 5.30 -35.48
C ARG A 344 17.72 4.15 -36.33
N ASP A 345 16.88 3.69 -37.25
CA ASP A 345 17.26 2.76 -38.29
C ASP A 345 18.26 3.43 -39.25
N TYR A 346 19.28 2.69 -39.67
CA TYR A 346 20.31 3.19 -40.58
C TYR A 346 19.73 3.62 -41.93
N TYR A 347 18.70 2.91 -42.41
CA TYR A 347 18.01 3.18 -43.66
C TYR A 347 16.85 4.16 -43.52
N GLY A 348 16.64 4.74 -42.34
CA GLY A 348 15.58 5.72 -42.09
C GLY A 348 14.17 5.14 -42.15
N ARG A 349 14.01 3.81 -41.99
CA ARG A 349 12.68 3.18 -41.92
C ARG A 349 12.00 3.53 -40.60
N ASP A 350 10.69 3.74 -40.68
CA ASP A 350 9.87 3.96 -39.50
C ASP A 350 9.73 2.68 -38.70
N TRP A 351 10.05 2.74 -37.42
CA TRP A 351 9.90 1.62 -36.50
C TRP A 351 8.81 1.91 -35.48
N CYS A 352 7.98 0.90 -35.24
CA CYS A 352 6.84 0.98 -34.35
C CYS A 352 7.04 0.10 -33.14
N MET A 353 6.58 0.59 -32.00
CA MET A 353 6.50 -0.21 -30.78
C MET A 353 5.22 0.12 -30.03
N VAL A 354 4.65 -0.90 -29.38
CA VAL A 354 3.58 -0.72 -28.41
C VAL A 354 4.19 -0.90 -27.04
N VAL A 355 4.01 0.09 -26.17
CA VAL A 355 4.70 0.18 -24.89
C VAL A 355 3.70 0.09 -23.75
N LEU A 356 3.88 -0.91 -22.88
CA LEU A 356 3.17 -1.05 -21.62
C LEU A 356 4.00 -0.45 -20.49
N PHE A 357 3.51 0.65 -19.92
CA PHE A 357 3.98 1.15 -18.64
C PHE A 357 3.24 0.40 -17.53
N HIS A 358 3.93 -0.53 -16.89
CA HIS A 358 3.37 -1.32 -15.80
C HIS A 358 4.07 -1.02 -14.47
N SER A 359 3.41 -1.38 -13.37
CA SER A 359 4.05 -1.46 -12.07
C SER A 359 3.96 -2.90 -11.56
N PRO A 360 5.06 -3.52 -11.10
CA PRO A 360 5.05 -4.83 -10.45
C PRO A 360 4.08 -4.91 -9.26
N SER A 361 3.79 -3.78 -8.60
CA SER A 361 2.90 -3.71 -7.45
C SER A 361 1.44 -3.37 -7.81
N CYS A 362 1.12 -3.14 -9.08
CA CYS A 362 -0.21 -2.69 -9.49
C CYS A 362 -1.11 -3.85 -9.93
N PRO A 363 -2.28 -4.07 -9.29
CA PRO A 363 -3.19 -5.15 -9.65
C PRO A 363 -3.80 -4.96 -11.05
N PHE A 364 -4.01 -3.72 -11.48
CA PHE A 364 -4.49 -3.42 -12.83
C PHE A 364 -3.44 -3.78 -13.89
N SER A 365 -2.15 -3.62 -13.58
CA SER A 365 -1.05 -4.04 -14.45
C SER A 365 -0.98 -5.56 -14.60
N SER A 366 -1.22 -6.30 -13.51
CA SER A 366 -1.29 -7.77 -13.54
C SER A 366 -2.42 -8.28 -14.44
N ARG A 367 -3.60 -7.66 -14.35
CA ARG A 367 -4.75 -8.01 -15.23
C ARG A 367 -4.45 -7.76 -16.70
N LEU A 368 -3.81 -6.63 -17.03
CA LEU A 368 -3.51 -6.30 -18.42
C LEU A 368 -2.31 -7.08 -18.98
N ALA A 369 -1.38 -7.50 -18.14
CA ALA A 369 -0.16 -8.20 -18.56
C ALA A 369 -0.45 -9.48 -19.34
N ALA A 370 -1.45 -10.27 -18.92
CA ALA A 370 -1.87 -11.48 -19.64
C ALA A 370 -2.31 -11.17 -21.08
N HIS A 371 -3.08 -10.10 -21.28
CA HIS A 371 -3.51 -9.66 -22.61
C HIS A 371 -2.35 -9.05 -23.41
N PHE A 372 -1.45 -8.32 -22.76
CA PHE A 372 -0.31 -7.71 -23.43
C PHE A 372 0.69 -8.76 -23.97
N ASN A 373 0.85 -9.89 -23.27
CA ASN A 373 1.72 -10.99 -23.71
C ASN A 373 1.24 -11.71 -24.98
N GLU A 374 -0.01 -11.51 -25.40
CA GLU A 374 -0.53 -12.06 -26.65
C GLU A 374 -0.24 -11.18 -27.88
N ILE A 375 0.06 -9.90 -27.69
CA ILE A 375 0.26 -8.93 -28.77
C ILE A 375 1.44 -9.25 -29.71
N PRO A 376 2.63 -9.67 -29.23
CA PRO A 376 3.75 -10.02 -30.10
C PRO A 376 3.39 -11.07 -31.15
N LYS A 377 2.48 -12.00 -30.79
CA LYS A 377 2.04 -13.12 -31.64
C LYS A 377 1.04 -12.69 -32.72
N LYS A 378 0.49 -11.48 -32.64
CA LYS A 378 -0.63 -11.01 -33.47
C LYS A 378 -0.25 -9.97 -34.52
N PHE A 379 0.90 -9.31 -34.37
CA PHE A 379 1.34 -8.25 -35.27
C PHE A 379 2.80 -8.47 -35.69
N GLN A 380 3.09 -8.24 -36.97
CA GLN A 380 4.46 -8.16 -37.50
C GLN A 380 4.91 -6.69 -37.54
N ASN A 381 6.22 -6.46 -37.62
CA ASN A 381 6.83 -5.12 -37.71
C ASN A 381 6.49 -4.20 -36.52
N LEU A 382 6.13 -4.79 -35.37
CA LEU A 382 5.79 -4.10 -34.12
C LEU A 382 6.56 -4.71 -32.97
N ILE A 383 7.28 -3.87 -32.22
CA ILE A 383 7.95 -4.30 -30.99
C ILE A 383 7.00 -4.12 -29.81
N SER A 384 6.68 -5.19 -29.10
CA SER A 384 5.95 -5.08 -27.83
C SER A 384 6.94 -4.88 -26.70
N VAL A 385 6.90 -3.73 -26.04
CA VAL A 385 7.86 -3.34 -24.99
C VAL A 385 7.13 -3.16 -23.67
N ALA A 386 7.67 -3.72 -22.59
CA ALA A 386 7.20 -3.48 -21.23
C ALA A 386 8.24 -2.69 -20.43
N VAL A 387 7.79 -1.61 -19.79
CA VAL A 387 8.63 -0.72 -18.99
C VAL A 387 8.05 -0.62 -17.59
N ASP A 388 8.92 -0.89 -16.59
CA ASP A 388 8.59 -0.67 -15.19
C ASP A 388 8.55 0.84 -14.88
N ALA A 389 7.34 1.33 -14.65
CA ALA A 389 7.05 2.72 -14.32
C ALA A 389 7.10 3.00 -12.81
N SER A 390 7.29 1.98 -11.96
CA SER A 390 7.25 2.09 -10.49
C SER A 390 8.46 2.78 -9.87
N ASP A 391 9.63 2.70 -10.52
CA ASP A 391 10.86 3.35 -10.05
C ASP A 391 10.86 4.85 -10.40
N PHE A 392 10.10 5.64 -9.64
CA PHE A 392 10.00 7.10 -9.84
C PHE A 392 11.35 7.80 -9.88
N THR A 393 12.41 7.29 -9.25
CA THR A 393 13.73 7.96 -9.31
C THR A 393 14.33 7.93 -10.72
N LYS A 394 14.10 6.85 -11.48
CA LYS A 394 14.59 6.66 -12.84
C LYS A 394 13.54 6.95 -13.90
N SER A 395 12.27 6.69 -13.60
CA SER A 395 11.14 6.80 -14.51
C SER A 395 10.46 8.18 -14.48
N HIS A 396 10.66 9.03 -13.46
CA HIS A 396 9.93 10.30 -13.32
C HIS A 396 10.01 11.21 -14.55
N ARG A 397 11.18 11.29 -15.20
CA ARG A 397 11.34 12.09 -16.43
C ARG A 397 10.54 11.50 -17.60
N LEU A 398 10.53 10.18 -17.73
CA LEU A 398 9.81 9.45 -18.77
C LEU A 398 8.29 9.55 -18.53
N ASN A 399 7.85 9.22 -17.32
CA ASN A 399 6.45 9.24 -16.90
C ASN A 399 5.84 10.64 -17.05
N PHE A 400 6.53 11.70 -16.60
CA PHE A 400 6.04 13.07 -16.74
C PHE A 400 5.98 13.50 -18.22
N ARG A 401 7.03 13.21 -18.99
CA ARG A 401 7.13 13.61 -20.42
C ARG A 401 6.02 13.02 -21.27
N TYR A 402 5.62 11.78 -20.99
CA TYR A 402 4.57 11.08 -21.74
C TYR A 402 3.24 11.01 -20.99
N GLY A 403 3.09 11.76 -19.88
CA GLY A 403 1.86 11.89 -19.12
C GLY A 403 1.36 10.59 -18.47
N VAL A 404 2.26 9.70 -18.08
CA VAL A 404 1.96 8.46 -17.36
C VAL A 404 1.70 8.81 -15.89
N SER A 405 0.46 9.18 -15.58
CA SER A 405 0.02 9.49 -14.21
C SER A 405 -0.45 8.26 -13.42
N GLY A 406 -0.66 7.12 -14.09
CA GLY A 406 -1.12 5.87 -13.47
C GLY A 406 -0.69 4.64 -14.28
N THR A 407 -0.70 3.48 -13.64
CA THR A 407 -0.39 2.18 -14.27
C THR A 407 -1.61 1.26 -14.21
N PRO A 408 -1.85 0.42 -15.24
CA PRO A 408 -1.10 0.33 -16.48
C PRO A 408 -1.47 1.46 -17.45
N THR A 409 -0.50 1.91 -18.25
CA THR A 409 -0.72 2.82 -19.37
C THR A 409 -0.12 2.21 -20.62
N VAL A 410 -0.92 2.07 -21.70
CA VAL A 410 -0.48 1.53 -22.99
C VAL A 410 -0.45 2.63 -24.05
N LEU A 411 0.62 2.61 -24.83
CA LEU A 411 1.11 3.76 -25.55
C LEU A 411 1.73 3.28 -26.88
N LEU A 412 1.29 3.82 -28.03
CA LEU A 412 1.81 3.50 -29.38
C LEU A 412 2.88 4.49 -29.83
N TRP A 413 4.08 3.97 -30.12
CA TRP A 413 5.31 4.73 -30.33
C TRP A 413 5.77 4.53 -31.78
N VAL A 414 6.08 5.62 -32.46
CA VAL A 414 6.63 5.63 -33.82
C VAL A 414 7.90 6.47 -33.81
N ASN A 415 9.02 5.90 -34.24
CA ASN A 415 10.33 6.57 -34.25
C ASN A 415 10.74 7.19 -32.90
N GLY A 416 10.35 6.54 -31.80
CA GLY A 416 10.63 7.00 -30.44
C GLY A 416 9.74 8.15 -29.94
N ILE A 417 8.70 8.50 -30.70
CA ILE A 417 7.69 9.49 -30.32
C ILE A 417 6.40 8.74 -29.96
N GLY A 418 5.81 9.08 -28.82
CA GLY A 418 4.51 8.55 -28.45
C GLY A 418 3.40 9.27 -29.21
N VAL A 419 2.71 8.55 -30.08
CA VAL A 419 1.73 9.11 -31.03
C VAL A 419 0.29 8.89 -30.58
N ALA A 420 0.00 7.77 -29.90
CA ALA A 420 -1.35 7.46 -29.44
C ALA A 420 -1.36 6.74 -28.09
N ARG A 421 -2.50 6.83 -27.40
CA ARG A 421 -2.73 6.23 -26.07
C ARG A 421 -3.99 5.38 -26.07
N MET A 422 -3.93 4.23 -25.42
CA MET A 422 -5.10 3.38 -25.19
C MET A 422 -6.15 4.11 -24.33
N GLY A 423 -7.42 4.03 -24.74
CA GLY A 423 -8.54 4.61 -23.97
C GLY A 423 -8.76 3.93 -22.62
N ILE A 424 -9.38 4.66 -21.68
CA ILE A 424 -9.60 4.22 -20.29
C ILE A 424 -10.78 3.23 -20.14
N LYS A 425 -11.59 3.04 -21.20
CA LYS A 425 -12.90 2.38 -21.07
C LYS A 425 -12.83 0.91 -20.68
N ASP A 426 -11.88 0.12 -21.19
CA ASP A 426 -11.74 -1.30 -20.84
C ASP A 426 -10.28 -1.79 -20.97
N LEU A 427 -9.77 -2.52 -19.96
CA LEU A 427 -8.43 -3.13 -19.93
C LEU A 427 -8.45 -4.49 -20.65
N SER A 428 -8.66 -4.48 -21.97
CA SER A 428 -8.85 -5.69 -22.77
C SER A 428 -7.83 -5.84 -23.89
N LEU A 429 -7.67 -7.07 -24.40
CA LEU A 429 -6.86 -7.36 -25.58
C LEU A 429 -7.34 -6.57 -26.81
N GLU A 430 -8.66 -6.49 -27.02
CA GLU A 430 -9.26 -5.79 -28.16
C GLU A 430 -8.94 -4.29 -28.13
N SER A 431 -8.91 -3.66 -26.97
CA SER A 431 -8.55 -2.25 -26.84
C SER A 431 -7.09 -1.95 -27.23
N ILE A 432 -6.17 -2.92 -27.03
CA ILE A 432 -4.78 -2.79 -27.48
C ILE A 432 -4.69 -2.98 -29.00
N LYS A 433 -5.43 -3.95 -29.56
CA LYS A 433 -5.50 -4.15 -31.01
C LYS A 433 -6.06 -2.93 -31.71
N ASP A 434 -7.18 -2.40 -31.22
CA ASP A 434 -7.83 -1.20 -31.75
C ASP A 434 -6.86 -0.02 -31.77
N LEU A 435 -6.05 0.17 -30.72
CA LEU A 435 -5.02 1.21 -30.69
C LEU A 435 -4.02 1.06 -31.85
N ILE A 436 -3.56 -0.17 -32.11
CA ILE A 436 -2.58 -0.47 -33.15
C ILE A 436 -3.20 -0.29 -34.54
N THR A 437 -4.35 -0.93 -34.80
CA THR A 437 -4.98 -0.95 -36.13
C THR A 437 -5.63 0.37 -36.53
N SER A 438 -5.98 1.24 -35.57
CA SER A 438 -6.55 2.56 -35.89
C SER A 438 -5.52 3.63 -36.26
N HIS A 439 -4.26 3.46 -35.84
CA HIS A 439 -3.20 4.44 -36.08
C HIS A 439 -2.10 3.94 -37.02
N THR A 440 -1.96 2.63 -37.20
CA THR A 440 -0.91 2.03 -38.04
C THR A 440 -1.48 1.26 -39.24
N ASP A 441 -0.63 0.96 -40.22
CA ASP A 441 -0.95 0.09 -41.36
C ASP A 441 -0.94 -1.41 -41.02
N LEU A 442 -0.72 -1.77 -39.75
CA LEU A 442 -0.59 -3.15 -39.32
C LEU A 442 -1.94 -3.86 -39.25
N GLN A 443 -1.96 -5.11 -39.71
CA GLN A 443 -3.13 -5.98 -39.64
C GLN A 443 -2.88 -7.18 -38.71
N GLU A 444 -3.93 -7.64 -38.04
CA GLU A 444 -3.87 -8.84 -37.21
C GLU A 444 -3.63 -10.08 -38.08
N ILE A 445 -2.63 -10.89 -37.70
CA ILE A 445 -2.34 -12.17 -38.36
C ILE A 445 -3.46 -13.17 -38.01
N ARG A 446 -4.24 -13.58 -39.02
CA ARG A 446 -5.37 -14.51 -38.84
C ARG A 446 -5.02 -16.00 -39.02
N GLU A 447 -3.86 -16.32 -39.59
CA GLU A 447 -3.46 -17.70 -39.92
C GLU A 447 -2.47 -18.28 -38.89
N LYS A 448 -2.81 -19.43 -38.32
CA LYS A 448 -1.88 -20.31 -37.57
C LYS A 448 -1.09 -21.15 -38.57
N ASN A 449 0.01 -20.64 -39.09
CA ASN A 449 1.08 -21.53 -39.54
C ASN A 449 1.90 -21.89 -38.31
N ASP A 450 1.82 -23.16 -37.90
CA ASP A 450 2.36 -23.75 -36.67
C ASP A 450 3.90 -23.88 -36.68
N GLU A 451 4.58 -23.00 -37.40
CA GLU A 451 6.04 -22.86 -37.37
C GLU A 451 6.36 -21.69 -36.45
N THR A 452 6.89 -21.99 -35.26
CA THR A 452 7.51 -21.00 -34.38
C THR A 452 8.62 -20.29 -35.14
N ARG A 453 8.33 -19.10 -35.66
CA ARG A 453 9.31 -18.26 -36.35
C ARG A 453 10.38 -17.85 -35.32
N GLU A 454 11.66 -17.96 -35.65
CA GLU A 454 12.82 -17.56 -34.82
C GLU A 454 12.99 -16.04 -34.60
N ASP A 455 12.57 -15.48 -33.47
CA ASP A 455 12.61 -14.04 -33.16
C ASP A 455 13.70 -13.22 -33.91
N ASN A 456 13.29 -12.25 -34.74
CA ASN A 456 14.20 -11.31 -35.41
C ASN A 456 14.16 -9.97 -34.70
N ILE A 457 15.03 -9.84 -33.70
CA ILE A 457 15.20 -8.65 -32.88
C ILE A 457 16.66 -8.20 -32.99
N PRO A 458 16.93 -6.91 -33.28
CA PRO A 458 18.29 -6.38 -33.30
C PRO A 458 19.08 -6.72 -32.03
N GLU A 459 20.27 -7.32 -32.17
CA GLU A 459 21.13 -7.74 -31.03
C GLU A 459 21.38 -6.61 -30.03
N ARG A 460 21.46 -5.38 -30.54
CA ARG A 460 21.66 -4.17 -29.76
C ARG A 460 20.59 -3.90 -28.70
N LEU A 461 19.37 -4.42 -28.87
CA LEU A 461 18.34 -4.33 -27.83
C LEU A 461 18.75 -5.12 -26.58
N PHE A 462 19.35 -6.30 -26.77
CA PHE A 462 19.87 -7.12 -25.67
C PHE A 462 21.12 -6.49 -25.03
N GLU A 463 21.97 -5.81 -25.81
CA GLU A 463 23.11 -5.04 -25.28
C GLU A 463 22.66 -3.88 -24.37
N LEU A 464 21.51 -3.27 -24.67
CA LEU A 464 20.83 -2.29 -23.81
C LEU A 464 20.11 -2.94 -22.63
N GLY A 465 20.35 -4.22 -22.35
CA GLY A 465 19.78 -4.93 -21.21
C GLY A 465 18.29 -5.28 -21.37
N ALA A 466 17.78 -5.28 -22.61
CA ALA A 466 16.43 -5.78 -22.86
C ALA A 466 16.41 -7.31 -22.75
N LYS A 467 15.29 -7.86 -22.27
CA LYS A 467 15.07 -9.30 -22.10
C LYS A 467 13.77 -9.71 -22.79
N LEU A 468 13.81 -10.85 -23.48
CA LEU A 468 12.59 -11.47 -23.99
C LEU A 468 11.97 -12.32 -22.88
N GLU A 469 10.94 -11.78 -22.25
CA GLU A 469 10.27 -12.42 -21.13
C GLU A 469 8.83 -11.92 -21.07
N ASP A 470 7.88 -12.84 -20.93
CA ASP A 470 6.48 -12.48 -20.71
C ASP A 470 6.36 -11.55 -19.50
N VAL A 471 5.47 -10.58 -19.58
CA VAL A 471 5.21 -9.67 -18.46
C VAL A 471 4.52 -10.47 -17.37
N SER A 472 5.30 -10.95 -16.40
CA SER A 472 4.81 -11.48 -15.15
C SER A 472 4.84 -10.36 -14.11
N VAL A 473 3.69 -9.70 -13.91
CA VAL A 473 3.48 -8.85 -12.75
C VAL A 473 3.20 -9.78 -11.58
N ASP A 474 4.26 -10.39 -11.06
CA ASP A 474 4.23 -10.90 -9.69
C ASP A 474 4.03 -9.68 -8.81
N VAL A 475 2.93 -9.66 -8.06
CA VAL A 475 2.73 -8.69 -6.98
C VAL A 475 3.94 -8.86 -6.08
N LYS A 476 4.96 -8.02 -6.28
CA LYS A 476 6.25 -8.15 -5.59
C LYS A 476 5.92 -8.19 -4.11
N GLU A 477 6.06 -9.38 -3.55
CA GLU A 477 6.06 -9.61 -2.14
C GLU A 477 6.99 -8.57 -1.56
N ASN A 478 6.48 -7.69 -0.70
CA ASN A 478 7.39 -6.99 0.19
C ASN A 478 7.84 -8.05 1.21
N THR A 479 8.67 -9.02 0.83
CA THR A 479 9.19 -10.07 1.71
C THR A 479 9.88 -9.42 2.91
N ILE A 480 10.56 -8.28 2.69
CA ILE A 480 11.09 -7.41 3.74
C ILE A 480 9.97 -6.90 4.66
N MET A 481 8.82 -6.47 4.15
CA MET A 481 7.68 -6.05 4.98
C MET A 481 7.03 -7.19 5.74
N ASN A 482 6.87 -8.33 5.10
CA ASN A 482 6.32 -9.51 5.74
C ASN A 482 7.22 -9.90 6.92
N ILE A 483 8.54 -9.90 6.71
CA ILE A 483 9.54 -10.13 7.75
C ILE A 483 9.48 -9.05 8.83
N LEU A 484 9.50 -7.75 8.47
CA LEU A 484 9.43 -6.65 9.44
C LEU A 484 8.13 -6.67 10.26
N TYR A 485 7.00 -6.97 9.63
CA TYR A 485 5.70 -7.06 10.28
C TYR A 485 5.63 -8.24 11.24
N VAL A 486 6.13 -9.41 10.82
CA VAL A 486 6.23 -10.61 11.67
C VAL A 486 7.17 -10.35 12.85
N LEU A 487 8.33 -9.74 12.62
CA LEU A 487 9.27 -9.38 13.69
C LEU A 487 8.66 -8.38 14.68
N LEU A 488 7.92 -7.37 14.20
CA LEU A 488 7.19 -6.43 15.05
C LEU A 488 6.15 -7.14 15.91
N CYS A 489 5.37 -8.06 15.32
CA CYS A 489 4.38 -8.84 16.04
C CYS A 489 5.01 -9.73 17.12
N ILE A 490 6.12 -10.41 16.82
CA ILE A 490 6.87 -11.23 17.78
C ILE A 490 7.42 -10.36 18.91
N LEU A 491 8.03 -9.23 18.59
CA LEU A 491 8.56 -8.28 19.58
C LEU A 491 7.44 -7.78 20.52
N VAL A 492 6.29 -7.41 19.97
CA VAL A 492 5.13 -6.96 20.75
C VAL A 492 4.57 -8.07 21.63
N CYS A 493 4.44 -9.29 21.12
CA CYS A 493 3.97 -10.44 21.90
C CYS A 493 4.93 -10.79 23.03
N THR A 494 6.24 -10.86 22.76
CA THR A 494 7.26 -11.17 23.78
C THR A 494 7.36 -10.09 24.86
N ILE A 495 7.26 -8.82 24.49
CA ILE A 495 7.18 -7.70 25.44
C ILE A 495 5.92 -7.83 26.32
N SER A 496 4.75 -8.11 25.71
CA SER A 496 3.48 -8.27 26.43
C SER A 496 3.50 -9.46 27.40
N GLU A 497 4.06 -10.60 27.01
CA GLU A 497 4.21 -11.77 27.88
C GLU A 497 5.18 -11.52 29.03
N SER A 498 6.31 -10.86 28.75
CA SER A 498 7.28 -10.47 29.78
C SER A 498 6.63 -9.59 30.85
N PHE A 499 5.82 -8.62 30.42
CA PHE A 499 5.03 -7.77 31.33
C PHE A 499 3.99 -8.55 32.13
N LYS A 500 3.33 -9.55 31.52
CA LYS A 500 2.34 -10.39 32.20
C LYS A 500 2.96 -11.29 33.27
N ILE A 501 4.17 -11.81 33.03
CA ILE A 501 4.94 -12.62 33.99
C ILE A 501 5.38 -11.76 35.17
N GLU A 502 5.91 -10.55 34.92
CA GLU A 502 6.34 -9.62 35.96
C GLU A 502 5.17 -9.10 36.80
N PHE A 503 3.97 -8.96 36.23
CA PHE A 503 2.75 -8.62 36.99
C PHE A 503 2.28 -9.79 37.88
N ARG A 504 2.38 -11.04 37.40
CA ARG A 504 2.00 -12.24 38.18
C ARG A 504 2.96 -12.56 39.31
N SER A 505 4.24 -12.22 39.21
CA SER A 505 5.19 -12.39 40.32
C SER A 505 5.01 -11.35 41.43
N PHE A 506 4.17 -10.34 41.19
CA PHE A 506 3.94 -9.21 42.10
C PHE A 506 2.61 -9.28 42.87
N LEU A 507 1.64 -10.07 42.38
CA LEU A 507 0.41 -10.46 43.08
C LEU A 507 0.69 -11.68 43.97
#